data_AF-A0A6G0QY93-F1
#
_entry.id   AF-A0A6G0QY93-F1
#
_cell.length_a   1.000
_cell.length_b   1.000
_cell.length_c   1.000
_cell.angle_alpha   90.00
_cell.angle_beta   90.00
_cell.angle_gamma   90.00
#
_symmetry.space_group_name_H-M   'P 1'
#
loop_
_entity.id
_entity.type
_entity.pdbx_description
1 polymer ?
#
loop_
_entity_poly.entity_id
_entity_poly.type
_entity_poly.pdbx_seq_one_letter_code
_entity_poly.pdbx_strand_id
1 'polypeptide(L)'
;MEAFNERYFTNLARLMVGLVRCPPLRVDPDLDRRLESARDLDTIVHAVAPGANTPPANWDTEMEILRVDVRYHRDQLRECEKWLYKETDLHRQAESLCAVVSNERNETVEEARALREERDEVSRQAALAAVSLQKSADIIDLLKAQIGEYDKKIEGARTTIRNDRLKIKRGLSDVTSCLKTFHQYLESRQRDRESGCLVDHGTDTALPEGFQALLDQVRSIQPTETSAGSKRPASSS
;
A
#
# COMPACT_ATOMS: atom_id res chain seq x y z
N MET A 1 96.20 -37.95 -66.90
CA MET A 1 95.64 -36.91 -67.80
C MET A 1 94.26 -37.28 -68.36
N GLU A 2 93.92 -38.56 -68.52
CA GLU A 2 92.64 -38.99 -69.15
C GLU A 2 91.38 -38.59 -68.37
N ALA A 3 91.36 -38.72 -67.04
CA ALA A 3 90.19 -38.38 -66.22
C ALA A 3 89.82 -36.87 -66.23
N PHE A 4 90.76 -35.99 -66.57
CA PHE A 4 90.51 -34.55 -66.69
C PHE A 4 89.81 -34.22 -68.01
N ASN A 5 90.24 -34.85 -69.11
CA ASN A 5 89.63 -34.69 -70.42
C ASN A 5 88.19 -35.26 -70.46
N GLU A 6 87.95 -36.42 -69.84
CA GLU A 6 86.58 -36.97 -69.76
C GLU A 6 85.62 -36.06 -69.01
N ARG A 7 86.02 -35.49 -67.86
CA ARG A 7 85.18 -34.55 -67.12
C ARG A 7 84.93 -33.27 -67.91
N TYR A 8 85.93 -32.77 -68.65
CA TYR A 8 85.78 -31.61 -69.50
C TYR A 8 84.75 -31.85 -70.61
N PHE A 9 84.89 -32.95 -71.37
CA PHE A 9 83.95 -33.30 -72.43
C PHE A 9 82.55 -33.64 -71.92
N THR A 10 82.44 -34.26 -70.74
CA THR A 10 81.13 -34.56 -70.14
C THR A 10 80.42 -33.29 -69.67
N ASN A 11 81.16 -32.32 -69.11
CA ASN A 11 80.62 -31.02 -68.74
C ASN A 11 80.21 -30.21 -69.98
N LEU A 12 81.03 -30.25 -71.03
CA LEU A 12 80.71 -29.61 -72.31
C LEU A 12 79.46 -30.24 -72.95
N ALA A 13 79.34 -31.57 -72.97
CA ALA A 13 78.15 -32.25 -73.48
C ALA A 13 76.89 -31.92 -72.67
N ARG A 14 76.99 -31.86 -71.33
CA ARG A 14 75.87 -31.42 -70.47
C ARG A 14 75.47 -29.97 -70.75
N LEU A 15 76.44 -29.07 -70.96
CA LEU A 15 76.18 -27.68 -71.34
C LEU A 15 75.46 -27.61 -72.70
N MET A 16 75.96 -28.33 -73.71
CA MET A 16 75.36 -28.36 -75.05
C MET A 16 73.93 -28.91 -75.03
N VAL A 17 73.67 -29.97 -74.27
CA VAL A 17 72.31 -30.51 -74.07
C VAL A 17 71.43 -29.52 -73.31
N GLY A 18 71.99 -28.81 -72.31
CA GLY A 18 71.31 -27.75 -71.60
C GLY A 18 70.89 -26.59 -72.51
N LEU A 19 71.78 -26.14 -73.40
CA LEU A 19 71.52 -25.06 -74.36
C LEU A 19 70.49 -25.43 -75.43
N VAL A 20 70.40 -26.71 -75.83
CA VAL A 20 69.39 -27.17 -76.79
C VAL A 20 68.03 -27.35 -76.12
N ARG A 21 67.99 -27.90 -74.90
CA ARG A 21 66.74 -28.13 -74.15
C ARG A 21 66.15 -26.84 -73.59
N CYS A 22 67.01 -25.91 -73.21
CA CYS A 22 66.65 -24.56 -72.79
C CYS A 22 67.43 -23.58 -73.66
N PRO A 23 66.97 -23.32 -74.91
CA PRO A 23 67.54 -22.26 -75.72
C PRO A 23 67.56 -20.98 -74.90
N PRO A 24 68.68 -20.21 -74.89
CA PRO A 24 68.67 -18.89 -74.28
C PRO A 24 67.46 -18.12 -74.82
N LEU A 25 66.68 -17.50 -73.93
CA LEU A 25 65.59 -16.63 -74.33
C LEU A 25 66.17 -15.67 -75.37
N ARG A 26 65.61 -15.68 -76.59
CA ARG A 26 66.12 -14.84 -77.68
C ARG A 26 66.08 -13.40 -77.17
N VAL A 27 67.26 -12.87 -76.89
CA VAL A 27 67.42 -11.46 -76.56
C VAL A 27 66.97 -10.70 -77.80
N ASP A 28 65.97 -9.84 -77.65
CA ASP A 28 65.45 -9.04 -78.76
C ASP A 28 66.61 -8.16 -79.25
N PRO A 29 67.20 -8.42 -80.44
CA PRO A 29 68.40 -7.73 -80.88
C PRO A 29 68.15 -6.24 -81.15
N ASP A 30 66.88 -5.84 -81.36
CA ASP A 30 66.51 -4.43 -81.46
C ASP A 30 66.42 -3.78 -80.08
N LEU A 31 65.96 -4.51 -79.05
CA LEU A 31 66.02 -4.05 -77.67
C LEU A 31 67.47 -3.86 -77.20
N ASP A 32 68.35 -4.82 -77.50
CA ASP A 32 69.77 -4.73 -77.16
C ASP A 32 70.43 -3.52 -77.80
N ARG A 33 70.18 -3.26 -79.09
CA ARG A 33 70.70 -2.05 -79.77
C ARG A 33 70.16 -0.76 -79.17
N ARG A 34 68.88 -0.73 -78.79
CA ARG A 34 68.27 0.44 -78.15
C ARG A 34 68.87 0.69 -76.76
N LEU A 35 69.12 -0.38 -75.98
CA LEU A 35 69.79 -0.31 -74.68
C LEU A 35 71.27 0.05 -74.78
N GLU A 36 71.98 -0.43 -75.79
CA GLU A 36 73.40 -0.14 -76.03
C GLU A 36 73.64 1.35 -76.35
N SER A 37 72.64 2.02 -76.94
CA SER A 37 72.64 3.46 -77.18
C SER A 37 72.18 4.31 -75.99
N ALA A 38 71.57 3.69 -74.97
CA ALA A 38 71.02 4.39 -73.82
C ALA A 38 72.12 4.76 -72.82
N ARG A 39 72.12 6.02 -72.35
CA ARG A 39 73.16 6.56 -71.44
C ARG A 39 72.61 7.10 -70.13
N ASP A 40 71.29 7.10 -69.98
CA ASP A 40 70.58 7.52 -68.78
C ASP A 40 69.34 6.64 -68.54
N LEU A 41 68.75 6.76 -67.35
CA LEU A 41 67.62 5.93 -66.94
C LEU A 41 66.38 6.15 -67.83
N ASP A 42 66.20 7.35 -68.35
CA ASP A 42 65.07 7.70 -69.21
C ASP A 42 65.16 7.01 -70.58
N THR A 43 66.34 7.04 -71.21
CA THR A 43 66.60 6.33 -72.47
C THR A 43 66.53 4.81 -72.30
N ILE A 44 66.92 4.27 -71.15
CA ILE A 44 66.75 2.85 -70.82
C ILE A 44 65.26 2.48 -70.73
N VAL A 45 64.44 3.28 -70.03
CA VAL A 45 63.00 3.03 -69.88
C VAL A 45 62.28 3.12 -71.24
N HIS A 46 62.60 4.12 -72.05
CA HIS A 46 62.06 4.25 -73.40
C HIS A 46 62.53 3.13 -74.36
N ALA A 47 63.72 2.57 -74.15
CA ALA A 47 64.21 1.41 -74.89
C ALA A 47 63.46 0.12 -74.52
N VAL A 48 63.17 -0.10 -73.24
CA VAL A 48 62.47 -1.31 -72.78
C VAL A 48 60.98 -1.26 -73.08
N ALA A 49 60.35 -0.10 -72.91
CA ALA A 49 58.91 0.07 -73.07
C ALA A 49 58.63 1.38 -73.84
N PRO A 50 58.63 1.34 -75.18
CA PRO A 50 58.36 2.52 -75.99
C PRO A 50 56.93 3.01 -75.70
N GLY A 51 56.84 4.20 -75.11
CA GLY A 51 55.57 4.83 -74.71
C GLY A 51 55.24 4.75 -73.21
N ALA A 52 56.08 4.12 -72.39
CA ALA A 52 55.86 4.04 -70.93
C ALA A 52 55.79 5.42 -70.24
N ASN A 53 56.51 6.41 -70.78
CA ASN A 53 56.50 7.79 -70.26
C ASN A 53 55.57 8.72 -71.04
N THR A 54 54.85 8.24 -72.06
CA THR A 54 53.85 9.05 -72.78
C THR A 54 52.48 8.79 -72.17
N PRO A 55 51.87 9.80 -71.52
CA PRO A 55 50.51 9.66 -71.04
C PRO A 55 49.56 9.29 -72.20
N PRO A 56 48.55 8.45 -71.96
CA PRO A 56 47.49 8.19 -72.94
C PRO A 56 46.91 9.50 -73.51
N ALA A 57 46.44 9.48 -74.76
CA ALA A 57 45.94 10.69 -75.44
C ALA A 57 44.76 11.39 -74.71
N ASN A 58 44.07 10.68 -73.81
CA ASN A 58 42.97 11.17 -72.98
C ASN A 58 43.34 11.34 -71.49
N TRP A 59 44.61 11.16 -71.12
CA TRP A 59 45.09 11.17 -69.73
C TRP A 59 44.70 12.44 -68.98
N ASP A 60 44.84 13.60 -69.62
CA ASP A 60 44.48 14.89 -69.00
C ASP A 60 42.98 14.97 -68.71
N THR A 61 42.15 14.36 -69.55
CA THR A 61 40.69 14.30 -69.35
C THR A 61 40.33 13.35 -68.21
N GLU A 62 40.91 12.16 -68.17
CA GLU A 62 40.69 11.20 -67.08
C GLU A 62 41.18 11.74 -65.73
N MET A 63 42.35 12.40 -65.72
CA MET A 63 42.88 13.03 -64.51
C MET A 63 42.02 14.20 -64.05
N GLU A 64 41.43 14.99 -64.96
CA GLU A 64 40.50 16.04 -64.56
C GLU A 64 39.19 15.48 -63.99
N ILE A 65 38.63 14.41 -64.58
CA ILE A 65 37.45 13.70 -64.04
C ILE A 65 37.75 13.22 -62.61
N LEU A 66 38.87 12.51 -62.40
CA LEU A 66 39.26 12.03 -61.08
C LEU A 66 39.47 13.17 -60.07
N ARG A 67 40.06 14.29 -60.50
CA ARG A 67 40.20 15.47 -59.61
C ARG A 67 38.85 16.06 -59.24
N VAL A 68 37.88 16.08 -60.15
CA VAL A 68 36.52 16.53 -59.87
C VAL A 68 35.83 15.57 -58.90
N ASP A 69 35.93 14.26 -59.12
CA ASP A 69 35.34 13.25 -58.24
C ASP A 69 35.96 13.28 -56.83
N VAL A 70 37.28 13.41 -56.73
CA VAL A 70 37.97 13.56 -55.44
C VAL A 70 37.50 14.84 -54.73
N ARG A 71 37.34 15.96 -55.45
CA ARG A 71 36.79 17.20 -54.87
C ARG A 71 35.37 16.99 -54.37
N TYR A 72 34.51 16.37 -55.19
CA TYR A 72 33.12 16.07 -54.84
C TYR A 72 33.01 15.19 -53.59
N HIS A 73 33.74 14.07 -53.53
CA HIS A 73 33.72 13.19 -52.38
C HIS A 73 34.33 13.83 -51.13
N ARG A 74 35.34 14.69 -51.28
CA ARG A 74 35.91 15.45 -50.18
C ARG A 74 34.89 16.42 -49.58
N ASP A 75 34.10 17.09 -50.41
CA ASP A 75 33.05 17.99 -49.94
C ASP A 75 31.89 17.22 -49.30
N GLN A 76 31.51 16.06 -49.86
CA GLN A 76 30.55 15.15 -49.21
C GLN A 76 31.03 14.68 -47.83
N LEU A 77 32.31 14.28 -47.70
CA LEU A 77 32.89 13.86 -46.42
C LEU A 77 32.82 14.97 -45.37
N ARG A 78 33.11 16.21 -45.76
CA ARG A 78 32.98 17.38 -44.87
C ARG A 78 31.55 17.60 -44.42
N GLU A 79 30.57 17.38 -45.29
CA GLU A 79 29.16 17.52 -44.92
C GLU A 79 28.70 16.38 -44.00
N CYS A 80 29.10 15.14 -44.28
CA CYS A 80 28.87 14.00 -43.38
C CYS A 80 29.48 14.22 -42.00
N GLU A 81 30.70 14.79 -41.93
CA GLU A 81 31.36 15.12 -40.67
C GLU A 81 30.55 16.16 -39.86
N LYS A 82 30.02 17.21 -40.50
CA LYS A 82 29.12 18.17 -39.83
C LYS A 82 27.85 17.50 -39.31
N TRP A 83 27.25 16.62 -40.10
CA TRP A 83 26.05 15.88 -39.69
C TRP A 83 26.34 14.97 -38.49
N LEU A 84 27.49 14.31 -38.47
CA LEU A 84 27.92 13.48 -37.35
C LEU A 84 28.09 14.31 -36.07
N TYR A 85 28.68 15.51 -36.15
CA TYR A 85 28.76 16.41 -35.01
C TYR A 85 27.38 16.86 -34.49
N LYS A 86 26.43 17.12 -35.40
CA LYS A 86 25.07 17.47 -35.02
C LYS A 86 24.33 16.29 -34.38
N GLU A 87 24.46 15.10 -34.95
CA GLU A 87 23.86 13.87 -34.41
C GLU A 87 24.42 13.54 -33.03
N THR A 88 25.73 13.61 -32.83
CA THR A 88 26.37 13.37 -31.53
C THR A 88 25.94 14.38 -30.47
N ASP A 89 25.80 15.66 -30.81
CA ASP A 89 25.27 16.65 -29.87
C ASP A 89 23.80 16.39 -29.51
N LEU A 90 22.96 16.06 -30.49
CA LEU A 90 21.56 15.66 -30.24
C LEU A 90 21.47 14.39 -29.37
N HIS A 91 22.33 13.41 -29.62
CA HIS A 91 22.39 12.20 -28.82
C HIS A 91 22.72 12.51 -27.36
N ARG A 92 23.74 13.34 -27.13
CA ARG A 92 24.13 13.80 -25.78
C ARG A 92 23.00 14.58 -25.09
N GLN A 93 22.28 15.43 -25.82
CA GLN A 93 21.11 16.14 -25.28
C GLN A 93 19.99 15.17 -24.90
N ALA A 94 19.70 14.17 -25.75
CA ALA A 94 18.69 13.15 -25.47
C ALA A 94 19.06 12.30 -24.25
N GLU A 95 20.31 11.86 -24.13
CA GLU A 95 20.81 11.13 -22.95
C GLU A 95 20.66 11.95 -21.66
N SER A 96 21.01 13.24 -21.71
CA SER A 96 20.84 14.15 -20.57
C SER A 96 19.38 14.29 -20.16
N LEU A 97 18.46 14.43 -21.12
CA LEU A 97 17.03 14.51 -20.84
C LEU A 97 16.49 13.19 -20.28
N CYS A 98 16.90 12.05 -20.84
CA CYS A 98 16.54 10.73 -20.34
C CYS A 98 16.99 10.52 -18.88
N ALA A 99 18.18 11.02 -18.52
CA ALA A 99 18.68 10.96 -17.15
C ALA A 99 17.81 11.80 -16.20
N VAL A 100 17.47 13.04 -16.59
CA VAL A 100 16.59 13.92 -15.79
C VAL A 100 15.22 13.30 -15.60
N VAL A 101 14.56 12.88 -16.68
CA VAL A 101 13.22 12.25 -16.62
C VAL A 101 13.25 10.96 -15.80
N SER A 102 14.34 10.18 -15.88
CA SER A 102 14.49 8.97 -15.06
C SER A 102 14.60 9.30 -13.57
N ASN A 103 15.33 10.36 -13.21
CA ASN A 103 15.44 10.81 -11.84
C ASN A 103 14.09 11.32 -11.29
N GLU A 104 13.42 12.21 -12.02
CA GLU A 104 12.09 12.71 -11.64
C GLU A 104 11.07 11.57 -11.50
N ARG A 105 11.09 10.59 -12.42
CA ARG A 105 10.25 9.39 -12.31
C ARG A 105 10.57 8.59 -11.04
N ASN A 106 11.85 8.45 -10.69
CA ASN A 106 12.22 7.70 -9.49
C ASN A 106 11.79 8.44 -8.22
N GLU A 107 11.97 9.77 -8.16
CA GLU A 107 11.52 10.61 -7.04
C GLU A 107 10.01 10.51 -6.84
N THR A 108 9.23 10.69 -7.91
CA THR A 108 7.76 10.56 -7.86
C THR A 108 7.29 9.16 -7.46
N VAL A 109 8.04 8.11 -7.83
CA VAL A 109 7.76 6.73 -7.40
C VAL A 109 8.01 6.55 -5.90
N GLU A 110 9.09 7.11 -5.36
CA GLU A 110 9.37 7.03 -3.92
C GLU A 110 8.36 7.86 -3.09
N GLU A 111 7.98 9.05 -3.56
CA GLU A 111 6.90 9.84 -2.94
C GLU A 111 5.57 9.06 -2.94
N ALA A 112 5.22 8.44 -4.06
CA ALA A 112 4.01 7.63 -4.16
C ALA A 112 4.05 6.39 -3.25
N ARG A 113 5.23 5.82 -3.00
CA ARG A 113 5.40 4.73 -2.02
C ARG A 113 5.20 5.22 -0.60
N ALA A 114 5.84 6.33 -0.21
CA ALA A 114 5.67 6.92 1.11
C ALA A 114 4.20 7.24 1.42
N LEU A 115 3.48 7.85 0.48
CA LEU A 115 2.05 8.13 0.63
C LEU A 115 1.19 6.86 0.78
N ARG A 116 1.55 5.75 0.13
CA ARG A 116 0.84 4.48 0.30
C ARG A 116 1.08 3.89 1.69
N GLU A 117 2.30 3.95 2.19
CA GLU A 117 2.64 3.49 3.54
C GLU A 117 1.89 4.30 4.60
N GLU A 118 1.84 5.63 4.47
CA GLU A 118 1.04 6.50 5.35
C GLU A 118 -0.46 6.16 5.28
N ARG A 119 -0.98 5.94 4.07
CA ARG A 119 -2.39 5.55 3.88
C ARG A 119 -2.68 4.22 4.57
N ASP A 120 -1.80 3.24 4.45
CA ASP A 120 -1.94 1.92 5.06
C ASP A 120 -1.89 2.01 6.60
N GLU A 121 -0.98 2.85 7.13
CA GLU A 121 -0.88 3.16 8.55
C GLU A 121 -2.19 3.78 9.07
N VAL A 122 -2.70 4.84 8.42
CA VAL A 122 -3.96 5.49 8.78
C VAL A 122 -5.14 4.52 8.69
N SER A 123 -5.19 3.67 7.67
CA SER A 123 -6.26 2.68 7.49
C SER A 123 -6.31 1.68 8.64
N ARG A 124 -5.14 1.23 9.10
CA ARG A 124 -5.04 0.31 10.23
C ARG A 124 -5.35 1.00 11.56
N GLN A 125 -4.99 2.27 11.75
CA GLN A 125 -5.44 3.05 12.91
C GLN A 125 -6.97 3.24 12.92
N ALA A 126 -7.57 3.53 11.77
CA ALA A 126 -9.02 3.66 11.62
C ALA A 126 -9.74 2.35 11.97
N ALA A 127 -9.19 1.20 11.55
CA ALA A 127 -9.74 -0.11 11.92
C ALA A 127 -9.69 -0.36 13.44
N LEU A 128 -8.58 -0.03 14.10
CA LEU A 128 -8.47 -0.13 15.56
C LEU A 128 -9.45 0.80 16.29
N ALA A 129 -9.60 2.03 15.80
CA ALA A 129 -10.56 2.99 16.34
C ALA A 129 -12.01 2.49 16.18
N ALA A 130 -12.36 1.92 15.02
CA ALA A 130 -13.68 1.34 14.78
C ALA A 130 -13.99 0.20 15.75
N VAL A 131 -13.03 -0.69 16.02
CA VAL A 131 -13.18 -1.76 17.02
C VAL A 131 -13.37 -1.19 18.42
N SER A 132 -12.64 -0.14 18.79
CA SER A 132 -12.80 0.54 20.08
C SER A 132 -14.17 1.19 20.24
N LEU A 133 -14.66 1.86 19.18
CA LEU A 133 -16.00 2.45 19.15
C LEU A 133 -17.11 1.40 19.23
N GLN A 134 -16.92 0.23 18.61
CA GLN A 134 -17.88 -0.85 18.76
C GLN A 134 -17.97 -1.33 20.21
N LYS A 135 -16.82 -1.51 20.88
CA LYS A 135 -16.79 -1.89 22.30
C LYS A 135 -17.49 -0.86 23.19
N SER A 136 -17.31 0.43 22.92
CA SER A 136 -18.00 1.47 23.69
C SER A 136 -19.51 1.48 23.42
N ALA A 137 -19.94 1.22 22.18
CA ALA A 137 -21.35 1.04 21.84
C ALA A 137 -21.98 -0.13 22.61
N ASP A 138 -21.29 -1.29 22.68
CA ASP A 138 -21.77 -2.46 23.43
C ASP A 138 -21.92 -2.15 24.93
N ILE A 139 -20.98 -1.41 25.52
CA ILE A 139 -21.06 -0.96 26.92
C ILE A 139 -22.24 -0.01 27.14
N ILE A 140 -22.46 0.93 26.22
CA ILE A 140 -23.59 1.86 26.30
C ILE A 140 -24.92 1.10 26.27
N ASP A 141 -25.05 0.10 25.42
CA ASP A 141 -26.27 -0.70 25.34
C ASP A 141 -26.50 -1.57 26.59
N LEU A 142 -25.42 -2.12 27.17
CA LEU A 142 -25.48 -2.78 28.49
C LEU A 142 -25.97 -1.82 29.58
N LEU A 143 -25.43 -0.60 29.64
CA LEU A 143 -25.83 0.40 30.63
C LEU A 143 -27.29 0.83 30.45
N LYS A 144 -27.75 1.03 29.20
CA LYS A 144 -29.17 1.32 28.92
C LYS A 144 -30.09 0.21 29.43
N ALA A 145 -29.71 -1.05 29.21
CA ALA A 145 -30.49 -2.19 29.68
C ALA A 145 -30.57 -2.22 31.22
N GLN A 146 -29.44 -1.97 31.91
CA GLN A 146 -29.41 -1.89 33.37
C GLN A 146 -30.29 -0.77 33.91
N ILE A 147 -30.23 0.42 33.31
CA ILE A 147 -31.10 1.56 33.67
C ILE A 147 -32.57 1.16 33.54
N GLY A 148 -32.96 0.52 32.43
CA GLY A 148 -34.33 0.05 32.24
C GLY A 148 -34.80 -0.94 33.31
N GLU A 149 -33.92 -1.82 33.80
CA GLU A 149 -34.24 -2.72 34.92
C GLU A 149 -34.39 -1.98 36.26
N TYR A 150 -33.55 -0.97 36.51
CA TYR A 150 -33.69 -0.13 37.70
C TYR A 150 -34.96 0.72 37.67
N ASP A 151 -35.33 1.27 36.51
CA ASP A 151 -36.57 2.04 36.35
C ASP A 151 -37.80 1.17 36.64
N LYS A 152 -37.82 -0.09 36.16
CA LYS A 152 -38.90 -1.05 36.51
C LYS A 152 -38.96 -1.31 38.02
N LYS A 153 -37.81 -1.48 38.69
CA LYS A 153 -37.76 -1.67 40.15
C LYS A 153 -38.28 -0.44 40.91
N ILE A 154 -37.91 0.75 40.45
CA ILE A 154 -38.37 2.02 41.03
C ILE A 154 -39.89 2.16 40.85
N GLU A 155 -40.42 1.90 39.66
CA GLU A 155 -41.87 1.91 39.44
C GLU A 155 -42.60 0.85 40.26
N GLY A 156 -42.05 -0.36 40.37
CA GLY A 156 -42.55 -1.39 41.27
C GLY A 156 -42.64 -0.89 42.71
N ALA A 157 -41.56 -0.32 43.25
CA ALA A 157 -41.55 0.25 44.59
C ALA A 157 -42.56 1.40 44.75
N ARG A 158 -42.69 2.28 43.75
CA ARG A 158 -43.69 3.38 43.74
C ARG A 158 -45.12 2.84 43.80
N THR A 159 -45.44 1.77 43.07
CA THR A 159 -46.77 1.15 43.11
C THR A 159 -47.07 0.52 44.48
N THR A 160 -46.10 -0.19 45.07
CA THR A 160 -46.23 -0.75 46.43
C THR A 160 -46.47 0.35 47.46
N ILE A 161 -45.66 1.40 47.47
CA ILE A 161 -45.84 2.56 48.37
C ILE A 161 -47.22 3.19 48.20
N ARG A 162 -47.70 3.36 46.95
CA ARG A 162 -49.04 3.90 46.67
C ARG A 162 -50.13 3.00 47.25
N ASN A 163 -50.03 1.68 47.09
CA ASN A 163 -50.99 0.71 47.61
C ASN A 163 -50.99 0.67 49.14
N ASP A 164 -49.81 0.65 49.76
CA ASP A 164 -49.68 0.64 51.22
C ASP A 164 -50.25 1.93 51.82
N ARG A 165 -49.98 3.09 51.20
CA ARG A 165 -50.59 4.36 51.60
C ARG A 165 -52.13 4.30 51.56
N LEU A 166 -52.72 3.65 50.57
CA LEU A 166 -54.18 3.46 50.48
C LEU A 166 -54.71 2.52 51.55
N LYS A 167 -54.02 1.41 51.82
CA LYS A 167 -54.37 0.47 52.90
C LYS A 167 -54.33 1.15 54.27
N ILE A 168 -53.25 1.88 54.56
CA ILE A 168 -53.11 2.65 55.81
C ILE A 168 -54.23 3.68 55.94
N LYS A 169 -54.51 4.44 54.87
CA LYS A 169 -55.61 5.43 54.89
C LYS A 169 -56.96 4.77 55.19
N ARG A 170 -57.24 3.59 54.61
CA ARG A 170 -58.47 2.83 54.89
C ARG A 170 -58.51 2.34 56.34
N GLY A 171 -57.45 1.68 56.81
CA GLY A 171 -57.37 1.19 58.19
C GLY A 171 -57.53 2.31 59.23
N LEU A 172 -56.94 3.48 58.99
CA LEU A 172 -57.16 4.66 59.85
C LEU A 172 -58.61 5.15 59.84
N SER A 173 -59.27 5.15 58.68
CA SER A 173 -60.69 5.49 58.57
C SER A 173 -61.56 4.52 59.37
N ASP A 174 -61.27 3.22 59.28
CA ASP A 174 -62.00 2.17 59.98
C ASP A 174 -61.84 2.31 61.50
N VAL A 175 -60.60 2.50 61.99
CA VAL A 175 -60.33 2.76 63.42
C VAL A 175 -61.04 4.02 63.90
N THR A 176 -61.02 5.09 63.11
CA THR A 176 -61.72 6.34 63.45
C THR A 176 -63.23 6.11 63.57
N SER A 177 -63.81 5.27 62.72
CA SER A 177 -65.21 4.89 62.78
C SER A 177 -65.52 4.07 64.05
N CYS A 178 -64.72 3.06 64.36
CA CYS A 178 -64.91 2.25 65.58
C CYS A 178 -64.75 3.07 66.86
N LEU A 179 -63.83 4.05 66.86
CA LEU A 179 -63.66 4.95 67.99
C LEU A 179 -64.92 5.80 68.21
N LYS A 180 -65.56 6.29 67.14
CA LYS A 180 -66.83 7.04 67.22
C LYS A 180 -67.95 6.18 67.78
N THR A 181 -68.12 4.95 67.30
CA THR A 181 -69.15 4.03 67.82
C THR A 181 -68.92 3.69 69.29
N PHE A 182 -67.65 3.49 69.69
CA PHE A 182 -67.31 3.26 71.09
C PHE A 182 -67.59 4.48 71.97
N HIS A 183 -67.29 5.69 71.48
CA HIS A 183 -67.62 6.93 72.18
C HIS A 183 -69.13 7.09 72.40
N GLN A 184 -69.94 6.85 71.35
CA GLN A 184 -71.41 6.86 71.43
C GLN A 184 -71.94 5.83 72.44
N TYR A 185 -71.32 4.65 72.51
CA TYR A 185 -71.64 3.65 73.51
C TYR A 185 -71.37 4.15 74.94
N LEU A 186 -70.19 4.74 75.18
CA LEU A 186 -69.85 5.32 76.48
C LEU A 186 -70.79 6.46 76.89
N GLU A 187 -71.11 7.37 75.96
CA GLU A 187 -72.07 8.45 76.19
C GLU A 187 -73.47 7.93 76.53
N SER A 188 -73.91 6.86 75.85
CA SER A 188 -75.21 6.23 76.14
C SER A 188 -75.21 5.58 77.52
N ARG A 189 -74.14 4.84 77.87
CA ARG A 189 -73.98 4.23 79.21
C ARG A 189 -73.92 5.28 80.31
N GLN A 190 -73.31 6.45 80.05
CA GLN A 190 -73.27 7.55 81.01
C GLN A 190 -74.66 8.17 81.19
N ARG A 191 -75.42 8.40 80.11
CA ARG A 191 -76.81 8.87 80.18
C ARG A 191 -77.72 7.91 80.94
N ASP A 192 -77.58 6.60 80.73
CA ASP A 192 -78.37 5.59 81.45
C ASP A 192 -78.07 5.60 82.96
N ARG A 193 -76.81 5.85 83.32
CA ARG A 193 -76.34 5.98 84.71
C ARG A 193 -76.87 7.27 85.38
N GLU A 194 -76.91 8.37 84.64
CA GLU A 194 -77.47 9.66 85.09
C GLU A 194 -79.01 9.64 85.16
N SER A 195 -79.67 8.83 84.32
CA SER A 195 -81.13 8.66 84.28
C SER A 195 -81.69 7.65 85.29
N GLY A 196 -80.83 6.97 86.08
CA GLY A 196 -81.26 6.02 87.12
C GLY A 196 -81.91 4.73 86.59
N CYS A 197 -81.71 4.37 85.32
CA CYS A 197 -82.30 3.18 84.73
C CYS A 197 -81.48 1.94 85.12
N LEU A 198 -82.02 1.11 86.04
CA LEU A 198 -81.40 -0.14 86.47
C LEU A 198 -81.59 -1.21 85.39
N VAL A 199 -80.78 -1.17 84.33
CA VAL A 199 -80.69 -2.29 83.37
C VAL A 199 -79.65 -3.27 83.89
N ASP A 200 -80.05 -4.53 84.09
CA ASP A 200 -79.21 -5.64 84.54
C ASP A 200 -78.10 -5.91 83.52
N HIS A 201 -76.89 -5.45 83.82
CA HIS A 201 -75.70 -5.74 83.03
C HIS A 201 -75.02 -6.96 83.63
N GLY A 202 -75.37 -8.14 83.11
CA GLY A 202 -74.76 -9.41 83.47
C GLY A 202 -73.23 -9.34 83.48
N THR A 203 -72.66 -9.98 84.51
CA THR A 203 -71.22 -10.17 84.82
C THR A 203 -70.22 -9.43 83.94
N ASP A 204 -69.61 -8.43 84.57
CA ASP A 204 -68.61 -7.44 84.14
C ASP A 204 -67.25 -8.01 83.65
N THR A 205 -67.24 -9.14 82.94
CA THR A 205 -66.02 -9.81 82.45
C THR A 205 -65.91 -9.89 80.92
N ALA A 206 -66.97 -9.57 80.17
CA ALA A 206 -66.92 -9.51 78.71
C ALA A 206 -66.65 -8.08 78.23
N LEU A 207 -65.53 -7.88 77.52
CA LEU A 207 -65.24 -6.62 76.85
C LEU A 207 -66.39 -6.26 75.88
N PRO A 208 -66.87 -5.00 75.85
CA PRO A 208 -67.94 -4.59 74.93
C PRO A 208 -67.59 -4.94 73.48
N GLU A 209 -68.56 -5.45 72.71
CA GLU A 209 -68.33 -5.87 71.31
C GLU A 209 -67.64 -4.79 70.47
N GLY A 210 -68.00 -3.50 70.69
CA GLY A 210 -67.35 -2.37 70.02
C GLY A 210 -65.87 -2.17 70.39
N PHE A 211 -65.47 -2.54 71.61
CA PHE A 211 -64.06 -2.50 72.02
C PHE A 211 -63.29 -3.71 71.48
N GLN A 212 -63.92 -4.89 71.43
CA GLN A 212 -63.34 -6.08 70.83
C GLN A 212 -63.10 -5.89 69.33
N ALA A 213 -64.09 -5.32 68.62
CA ALA A 213 -63.96 -4.95 67.21
C ALA A 213 -62.82 -3.94 66.97
N LEU A 214 -62.66 -2.96 67.87
CA LEU A 214 -61.56 -2.00 67.80
C LEU A 214 -60.19 -2.65 68.00
N LEU A 215 -60.06 -3.56 68.97
CA LEU A 215 -58.82 -4.32 69.20
C LEU A 215 -58.47 -5.21 68.00
N ASP A 216 -59.45 -5.86 67.39
CA ASP A 216 -59.23 -6.73 66.23
C ASP A 216 -58.83 -5.91 64.99
N GLN A 217 -59.38 -4.72 64.80
CA GLN A 217 -58.94 -3.79 63.75
C GLN A 217 -57.54 -3.23 63.99
N VAL A 218 -57.19 -2.88 65.23
CA VAL A 218 -55.83 -2.42 65.56
C VAL A 218 -54.81 -3.54 65.32
N ARG A 219 -55.15 -4.80 65.65
CA ARG A 219 -54.30 -5.97 65.33
C ARG A 219 -54.18 -6.20 63.83
N SER A 220 -55.25 -6.01 63.07
CA SER A 220 -55.25 -6.14 61.60
C SER A 220 -54.34 -5.13 60.89
N ILE A 221 -53.96 -4.02 61.53
CA ILE A 221 -53.15 -2.95 60.91
C ILE A 221 -51.65 -3.13 61.19
N GLN A 222 -51.26 -4.02 62.12
CA GLN A 222 -49.85 -4.27 62.38
C GLN A 222 -49.17 -4.96 61.18
N PRO A 223 -48.05 -4.43 60.66
CA PRO A 223 -47.30 -5.10 59.60
C PRO A 223 -46.73 -6.42 60.13
N THR A 224 -47.01 -7.53 59.45
CA THR A 224 -46.26 -8.76 59.65
C THR A 224 -44.83 -8.52 59.16
N GLU A 225 -43.87 -8.48 60.07
CA GLU A 225 -42.45 -8.31 59.77
C GLU A 225 -41.99 -9.40 58.80
N THR A 226 -41.94 -9.08 57.51
CA THR A 226 -41.36 -9.98 56.52
C THR A 226 -39.86 -9.69 56.51
N SER A 227 -39.12 -10.51 57.26
CA SER A 227 -37.66 -10.61 57.26
C SER A 227 -37.16 -10.91 55.84
N ALA A 228 -36.94 -9.86 55.04
CA ALA A 228 -36.24 -9.96 53.78
C ALA A 228 -34.74 -9.78 54.06
N GLY A 229 -34.05 -10.92 54.21
CA GLY A 229 -32.61 -10.98 54.40
C GLY A 229 -31.85 -10.23 53.31
N SER A 230 -31.22 -9.12 53.70
CA SER A 230 -30.26 -8.38 52.89
C SER A 230 -28.96 -9.17 52.79
N LYS A 231 -28.83 -10.01 51.76
CA LYS A 231 -27.52 -10.55 51.34
C LYS A 231 -26.83 -9.53 50.45
N ARG A 232 -25.88 -8.81 51.05
CA ARG A 232 -24.85 -8.03 50.34
C ARG A 232 -23.97 -9.02 49.55
N PRO A 233 -23.77 -8.87 48.23
CA PRO A 233 -22.69 -9.59 47.56
C PRO A 233 -21.35 -8.99 47.99
N ALA A 234 -20.43 -9.87 48.37
CA ALA A 234 -19.03 -9.51 48.60
C ALA A 234 -18.42 -9.11 47.25
N SER A 235 -17.94 -7.86 47.15
CA SER A 235 -17.11 -7.42 46.04
C SER A 235 -15.70 -7.99 46.23
N SER A 236 -15.34 -8.96 45.39
CA SER A 236 -13.96 -9.34 45.13
C SER A 236 -13.57 -8.85 43.75
N SER A 237 -12.84 -7.74 43.69
CA SER A 237 -11.81 -7.38 42.70
C SER A 237 -11.14 -6.10 43.18
#